data_AF-A0A838I2M6-F1
#
_entry.id   AF-A0A838I2M6-F1
#
_cell.length_a   1.000
_cell.length_b   1.000
_cell.length_c   1.000
_cell.angle_alpha   90.00
_cell.angle_beta   90.00
_cell.angle_gamma   90.00
#
_symmetry.space_group_name_H-M   'P 1'
#
loop_
_entity.id
_entity.type
_entity.pdbx_description
1 polymer ?
#
loop_
_entity_poly.entity_id
_entity_poly.type
_entity_poly.pdbx_seq_one_letter_code
_entity_poly.pdbx_strand_id
1 'polypeptide(L)'
;MDATELFAVRWVEPEDGGPAVRLLDQTALPERVEILDCRDVSTLAVAIRALRVRGAPALGVAGAYGVVLGALVDGDAAGAAATLT
;
A
#
# COMPACT_ATOMS: atom_id res chain seq x y z
N MET A 1 5.88 -23.13 2.06
CA MET A 1 5.39 -21.89 1.43
C MET A 1 4.42 -22.31 0.36
N ASP A 2 3.12 -22.11 0.58
CA ASP A 2 2.17 -22.20 -0.53
C ASP A 2 2.49 -21.01 -1.46
N ALA A 3 2.83 -21.32 -2.71
CA ALA A 3 3.22 -20.36 -3.74
C ALA A 3 2.00 -19.65 -4.34
N THR A 4 0.95 -19.43 -3.54
CA THR A 4 -0.29 -18.80 -3.98
C THR A 4 -0.07 -17.30 -4.14
N GLU A 5 0.35 -16.97 -5.37
CA GLU A 5 0.45 -15.66 -6.02
C GLU A 5 1.39 -14.63 -5.38
N LEU A 6 2.56 -14.46 -6.01
CA LEU A 6 3.33 -13.23 -5.86
C LEU A 6 2.46 -12.04 -6.26
N PHE A 7 2.25 -11.12 -5.33
CA PHE A 7 1.57 -9.85 -5.55
C PHE A 7 2.57 -8.71 -5.33
N ALA A 8 2.36 -7.57 -6.01
CA ALA A 8 3.11 -6.35 -5.70
C ALA A 8 2.40 -5.53 -4.60
N VAL A 9 1.07 -5.42 -4.71
CA VAL A 9 0.18 -4.62 -3.86
C VAL A 9 -1.13 -5.37 -3.72
N ARG A 10 -1.72 -5.40 -2.51
CA ARG A 10 -3.09 -5.86 -2.30
C ARG A 10 -3.74 -5.18 -1.09
N TRP A 11 -5.07 -5.12 -1.11
CA TRP A 11 -5.86 -4.76 0.07
C TRP A 11 -6.01 -5.95 1.00
N VAL A 12 -5.92 -5.71 2.31
CA VAL A 12 -6.15 -6.73 3.35
C VAL A 12 -6.88 -6.12 4.55
N GLU A 13 -7.56 -6.96 5.31
CA GLU A 13 -8.18 -6.60 6.59
C GLU A 13 -7.69 -7.58 7.67
N PRO A 14 -6.48 -7.38 8.23
CA PRO A 14 -5.97 -8.22 9.31
C PRO A 14 -6.87 -8.15 10.55
N GLU A 15 -7.06 -9.29 11.23
CA GLU A 15 -7.92 -9.41 12.41
C GLU A 15 -7.55 -8.40 13.52
N ASP A 16 -6.27 -8.05 13.64
CA ASP A 16 -5.73 -7.25 14.74
C ASP A 16 -5.62 -5.73 14.46
N GLY A 17 -6.07 -5.21 13.31
CA GLY A 17 -5.68 -3.83 12.97
C GLY A 17 -6.38 -3.11 11.83
N GLY A 18 -7.60 -3.50 11.46
CA GLY A 18 -8.40 -2.80 10.46
C GLY A 18 -7.82 -2.90 9.03
N PRO A 19 -8.34 -2.13 8.06
CA PRO A 19 -7.88 -2.20 6.68
C PRO A 19 -6.41 -1.77 6.51
N ALA A 20 -5.69 -2.42 5.60
CA ALA A 20 -4.31 -2.08 5.27
C ALA A 20 -3.96 -2.35 3.80
N VAL A 21 -2.97 -1.62 3.30
CA VAL A 21 -2.33 -1.89 2.01
C VAL A 21 -1.10 -2.75 2.23
N ARG A 22 -1.17 -4.01 1.79
CA ARG A 22 -0.08 -4.97 1.91
C ARG A 22 0.79 -4.96 0.67
N LEU A 23 2.08 -4.73 0.88
CA LEU A 23 3.11 -4.64 -0.16
C LEU A 23 4.07 -5.82 -0.07
N LEU A 24 4.50 -6.31 -1.23
CA LEU A 24 5.73 -7.10 -1.32
C LEU A 24 6.92 -6.14 -1.38
N ASP A 25 7.86 -6.28 -0.46
CA ASP A 25 9.07 -5.46 -0.45
C ASP A 25 10.05 -5.87 -1.56
N GLN A 26 9.98 -5.15 -2.67
CA GLN A 26 10.81 -5.40 -3.85
C GLN A 26 12.28 -4.97 -3.68
N THR A 27 12.66 -4.37 -2.56
CA THR A 27 14.07 -4.04 -2.25
C THR A 27 14.79 -5.16 -1.51
N ALA A 28 14.04 -6.09 -0.91
CA ALA A 28 14.58 -7.28 -0.26
C ALA A 28 14.74 -8.46 -1.24
N LEU A 29 14.18 -8.35 -2.45
CA LEU A 29 14.28 -9.37 -3.49
C LEU A 29 15.62 -9.29 -4.24
N PRO A 30 16.18 -10.45 -4.66
CA PRO A 30 15.62 -11.80 -4.52
C PRO A 30 15.95 -12.51 -3.18
N GLU A 31 16.73 -11.88 -2.30
CA GLU A 31 17.30 -12.52 -1.11
C GLU A 31 16.23 -12.94 -0.10
N ARG A 32 15.20 -12.12 0.10
CA ARG A 32 14.10 -12.37 1.04
C ARG A 32 12.76 -11.89 0.50
N VAL A 33 11.72 -12.68 0.79
CA VAL A 33 10.33 -12.29 0.55
C VAL A 33 9.80 -11.64 1.82
N GLU A 34 9.82 -10.31 1.87
CA GLU A 34 9.33 -9.52 2.99
C GLU A 34 8.00 -8.84 2.63
N ILE A 35 7.07 -8.82 3.59
CA ILE A 35 5.74 -8.25 3.42
C ILE A 35 5.56 -7.08 4.39
N LEU A 36 5.04 -5.97 3.89
CA LEU A 36 4.80 -4.75 4.66
C LEU A 36 3.32 -4.38 4.62
N ASP A 37 2.70 -4.19 5.79
CA ASP A 37 1.33 -3.70 5.92
C ASP A 37 1.34 -2.20 6.23
N CYS A 38 0.87 -1.39 5.29
CA CYS A 38 0.70 0.05 5.47
C CYS A 38 -0.72 0.33 5.97
N ARG A 39 -0.86 0.82 7.20
CA ARG A 39 -2.15 1.10 7.85
C ARG A 39 -2.60 2.56 7.76
N ASP A 40 -1.72 3.43 7.26
CA ASP A 40 -1.99 4.86 7.07
C ASP A 40 -1.27 5.35 5.80
N VAL A 41 -1.70 6.51 5.30
CA VAL A 41 -1.18 7.11 4.05
C VAL A 41 0.30 7.48 4.18
N SER A 42 0.75 7.88 5.38
CA SER A 42 2.13 8.28 5.63
C SER A 42 3.09 7.09 5.44
N THR A 43 2.77 5.96 6.04
CA THR A 43 3.51 4.70 5.94
C THR A 43 3.56 4.23 4.48
N LEU A 44 2.44 4.30 3.76
CA LEU A 44 2.38 3.93 2.35
C LEU A 44 3.24 4.86 1.47
N ALA A 45 3.20 6.17 1.71
CA ALA A 45 4.01 7.15 1.00
C ALA A 45 5.51 6.94 1.24
N VAL A 46 5.91 6.60 2.46
CA VAL A 46 7.30 6.24 2.79
C VAL A 46 7.72 4.98 2.04
N ALA A 47 6.87 3.95 1.99
CA ALA A 47 7.18 2.71 1.27
C ALA A 47 7.37 2.94 -0.24
N ILE A 48 6.53 3.77 -0.87
CA ILE A 48 6.66 4.16 -2.29
C ILE A 48 7.98 4.92 -2.52
N ARG A 49 8.29 5.92 -1.70
CA ARG A 49 9.53 6.73 -1.83
C ARG A 49 10.79 5.89 -1.64
N ALA A 50 10.73 4.90 -0.75
CA ALA A 50 11.81 3.95 -0.50
C ALA A 50 11.90 2.83 -1.57
N LEU A 51 11.07 2.87 -2.61
CA LEU A 51 11.00 1.87 -3.69
C LEU A 51 10.70 0.44 -3.21
N ARG A 52 10.07 0.31 -2.03
CA ARG A 52 9.56 -0.96 -1.50
C ARG A 52 8.50 -1.55 -2.43
N VAL A 53 7.73 -0.67 -3.08
CA VAL A 53 6.89 -0.99 -4.25
C VAL A 53 7.23 -0.03 -5.39
N ARG A 54 7.29 -0.55 -6.63
CA ARG A 54 7.60 0.23 -7.83
C ARG A 54 6.95 -0.36 -9.08
N GLY A 55 7.05 0.38 -10.19
CA GLY A 55 6.42 0.09 -11.48
C GLY A 55 5.10 0.86 -11.64
N ALA A 56 4.91 1.51 -12.79
CA ALA A 56 3.78 2.43 -13.01
C ALA A 56 2.40 1.79 -12.70
N PRO A 57 2.10 0.54 -13.12
CA PRO A 57 0.83 -0.10 -12.77
C PRO A 57 0.65 -0.30 -11.26
N ALA A 58 1.69 -0.80 -10.56
CA ALA A 58 1.63 -1.05 -9.12
C ALA A 58 1.51 0.24 -8.30
N LEU A 59 2.19 1.31 -8.73
CA LEU A 59 2.08 2.63 -8.12
C LEU A 59 0.67 3.22 -8.30
N GLY A 60 0.02 2.99 -9.45
CA GLY A 60 -1.37 3.38 -9.66
C GLY A 60 -2.33 2.69 -8.68
N VAL A 61 -2.18 1.37 -8.49
CA VAL A 61 -2.98 0.61 -7.51
C VAL A 61 -2.70 1.06 -6.07
N ALA A 62 -1.42 1.22 -5.71
CA ALA A 62 -1.03 1.72 -4.39
C ALA A 62 -1.61 3.12 -4.11
N GLY A 63 -1.54 4.03 -5.08
CA GLY A 63 -2.15 5.36 -4.97
C GLY A 63 -3.66 5.30 -4.75
N ALA A 64 -4.37 4.48 -5.52
CA ALA A 64 -5.81 4.30 -5.37
C ALA A 64 -6.18 3.76 -3.98
N TYR A 65 -5.47 2.73 -3.50
CA TYR A 65 -5.70 2.22 -2.14
C TYR A 65 -5.30 3.23 -1.06
N GLY A 66 -4.27 4.05 -1.30
CA GLY A 66 -3.89 5.14 -0.39
C GLY A 66 -5.02 6.14 -0.18
N VAL A 67 -5.75 6.51 -1.24
CA VAL A 67 -6.93 7.39 -1.13
C VAL A 67 -8.02 6.74 -0.26
N VAL A 68 -8.31 5.45 -0.48
CA VAL A 68 -9.30 4.72 0.32
C VAL A 68 -8.86 4.61 1.78
N LEU A 69 -7.58 4.33 2.03
CA LEU A 69 -7.02 4.23 3.36
C LEU A 69 -7.12 5.55 4.12
N GLY A 70 -6.76 6.68 3.50
CA GLY A 70 -6.89 8.02 4.09
C GLY A 70 -8.34 8.39 4.40
N ALA A 71 -9.28 7.98 3.54
CA ALA A 71 -10.71 8.18 3.77
C ALA A 71 -11.23 7.40 5.00
N LEU A 72 -10.76 6.16 5.19
CA LEU A 72 -11.24 5.27 6.25
C LEU A 72 -10.54 5.48 7.59
N VAL A 73 -9.25 5.78 7.58
CA VAL A 73 -8.40 5.79 8.78
C VAL A 73 -8.10 7.22 9.25
N ASP A 74 -7.80 8.12 8.32
CA ASP A 74 -7.37 9.48 8.64
C ASP A 74 -8.53 10.50 8.59
N GLY A 75 -9.70 10.09 8.08
CA GLY A 75 -10.87 10.96 7.89
C GLY A 75 -10.71 12.01 6.77
N ASP A 76 -9.61 11.93 6.00
CA ASP A 76 -9.25 12.89 4.95
C ASP A 76 -9.65 12.41 3.55
N ALA A 77 -10.90 11.99 3.39
CA ALA A 77 -11.46 11.68 2.07
C ALA A 77 -11.66 12.95 1.22
N ALA A 78 -11.85 14.09 1.88
CA ALA A 78 -12.30 15.33 1.25
C ALA A 78 -11.14 16.20 0.69
N GLY A 79 -9.94 16.15 1.27
CA GLY A 79 -8.82 17.01 0.85
C GLY A 79 -8.21 16.64 -0.50
N ALA A 80 -8.14 15.34 -0.82
CA ALA A 80 -7.48 14.87 -2.04
C ALA A 80 -8.29 15.17 -3.33
N ALA A 81 -9.62 15.09 -3.28
CA ALA A 81 -10.48 15.36 -4.44
C ALA A 81 -10.55 16.86 -4.80
N ALA A 82 -10.42 17.74 -3.80
CA ALA A 82 -10.55 19.19 -3.97
C ALA A 82 -9.34 19.85 -4.67
N THR A 83 -8.21 19.15 -4.83
CA THR A 83 -6.99 19.70 -5.44
C THR A 83 -6.97 19.51 -6.98
N LEU A 84 -7.96 18.82 -7.55
CA LEU A 84 -8.07 18.53 -8.98
C LEU A 84 -9.04 19.48 -9.74
N THR A 85 -9.58 20.50 -9.08
CA THR A 85 -10.38 21.60 -9.66
C THR A 85 -9.62 22.90 -9.60
#